data_AF-A0A3B9EM90-F1
#
_entry.id   AF-A0A3B9EM90-F1
#
_cell.length_a   1.000
_cell.length_b   1.000
_cell.length_c   1.000
_cell.angle_alpha   90.00
_cell.angle_beta   90.00
_cell.angle_gamma   90.00
#
_symmetry.space_group_name_H-M   'P 1'
#
loop_
_entity.id
_entity.type
_entity.pdbx_description
1 polymer ?
#
loop_
_entity_poly.entity_id
_entity_poly.type
_entity_poly.pdbx_seq_one_letter_code
_entity_poly.pdbx_strand_id
1 'polypeptide(L)' 'FDMVYCFLSPVPMERLYAKAKDEMQPGCLFVSNSFAVPGVEPDEVVTVDDRRRTRLLVYRL' A
#
# COMPACT_ATOMS: atom_id res chain seq x y z
N PHE A 1 2.67 -9.99 -11.26
CA PHE A 1 2.58 -8.51 -11.22
C PHE A 1 3.71 -8.02 -10.34
N ASP A 2 4.44 -7.00 -10.74
CA ASP A 2 5.58 -6.49 -9.96
C ASP A 2 5.14 -5.44 -8.92
N MET A 3 3.94 -4.88 -9.10
CA MET A 3 3.34 -3.89 -8.20
C MET A 3 1.81 -3.94 -8.24
N VAL A 4 1.18 -3.63 -7.11
CA VAL A 4 -0.24 -3.32 -6.99
C VAL A 4 -0.42 -1.92 -6.38
N TYR A 5 -1.37 -1.17 -6.92
CA TYR A 5 -1.81 0.12 -6.38
C TYR A 5 -3.25 0.02 -5.92
N CYS A 6 -3.57 0.57 -4.75
CA CYS A 6 -4.94 0.59 -4.23
C CYS A 6 -5.31 1.97 -3.66
N PHE A 7 -6.55 2.37 -3.89
CA PHE A 7 -7.16 3.56 -3.30
C PHE A 7 -8.62 3.22 -2.93
N LEU A 8 -8.82 2.79 -1.68
CA LEU A 8 -10.09 2.21 -1.22
C LEU A 8 -10.58 2.93 0.04
N SER A 9 -10.55 2.24 1.19
CA SER A 9 -10.87 2.75 2.52
C SER A 9 -10.04 1.99 3.56
N PRO A 10 -9.99 2.41 4.84
CA PRO A 10 -9.18 1.73 5.86
C PRO A 10 -9.61 0.28 6.14
N VAL A 11 -10.93 0.02 6.13
CA VAL A 11 -11.53 -1.27 6.52
C VAL A 11 -10.99 -2.48 5.73
N PRO A 12 -10.88 -2.44 4.39
CA PRO A 12 -10.36 -3.58 3.62
C PRO A 12 -8.84 -3.77 3.67
N MET A 13 -8.07 -2.81 4.22
CA MET A 13 -6.61 -2.78 4.02
C MET A 13 -5.88 -4.00 4.59
N GLU A 14 -6.27 -4.46 5.78
CA GLU A 14 -5.67 -5.65 6.40
C GLU A 14 -5.86 -6.90 5.51
N ARG A 15 -7.11 -7.16 5.10
CA ARG A 15 -7.44 -8.32 4.27
C ARG A 15 -6.81 -8.23 2.87
N LEU A 16 -6.75 -7.03 2.30
CA LEU A 16 -6.13 -6.80 1.00
C LEU A 16 -4.63 -7.03 1.05
N TYR A 17 -3.96 -6.55 2.09
CA TYR A 17 -2.53 -6.75 2.29
C TYR A 17 -2.18 -8.23 2.48
N ALA A 18 -2.96 -8.97 3.28
CA ALA A 18 -2.80 -10.41 3.45
C ALA A 18 -2.90 -11.16 2.10
N LYS A 19 -3.96 -10.87 1.31
CA LYS A 19 -4.13 -11.45 -0.02
C LYS A 19 -2.96 -11.12 -0.96
N ALA A 20 -2.44 -9.89 -0.90
CA ALA A 20 -1.31 -9.48 -1.72
C ALA A 20 -0.03 -10.25 -1.36
N LYS A 21 0.25 -10.46 -0.06
CA LYS A 21 1.38 -11.29 0.39
C LYS A 21 1.28 -12.74 -0.08
N ASP A 22 0.07 -13.30 -0.14
CA ASP A 22 -0.12 -14.70 -0.52
C ASP A 22 -0.02 -14.91 -2.05
N GLU A 23 -0.40 -13.90 -2.85
CA GLU A 23 -0.54 -14.04 -4.31
C GLU A 23 0.58 -13.37 -5.12
N MET A 24 1.30 -12.42 -4.53
CA MET A 24 2.38 -11.70 -5.23
C MET A 24 3.74 -12.36 -5.00
N GLN A 25 4.64 -12.16 -5.98
CA GLN A 25 6.01 -12.65 -5.87
C GLN A 25 6.78 -11.85 -4.80
N PRO A 26 7.76 -12.45 -4.10
CA PRO A 26 8.64 -11.72 -3.20
C PRO A 26 9.33 -10.54 -3.90
N GLY A 27 9.41 -9.41 -3.21
CA GLY A 27 10.02 -8.17 -3.72
C GLY A 27 9.07 -7.26 -4.50
N CYS A 28 7.83 -7.69 -4.73
CA CYS A 28 6.80 -6.84 -5.33
C CYS A 28 6.41 -5.68 -4.41
N LEU A 29 5.89 -4.61 -5.03
CA LEU A 29 5.42 -3.44 -4.29
C LEU A 29 3.91 -3.46 -4.09
N PHE A 30 3.49 -3.24 -2.86
CA PHE A 30 2.12 -2.92 -2.51
C PHE A 30 2.04 -1.44 -2.17
N VAL A 31 1.33 -0.66 -2.98
CA VAL A 31 1.21 0.79 -2.80
C VAL A 31 -0.22 1.13 -2.44
N SER A 32 -0.40 1.69 -1.25
CA SER A 32 -1.68 2.21 -0.82
C SER A 32 -1.70 3.74 -0.89
N ASN A 33 -2.73 4.28 -1.54
CA ASN A 33 -3.00 5.69 -1.53
C ASN A 33 -3.79 6.05 -0.26
N SER A 34 -3.18 6.87 0.59
CA SER A 34 -3.75 7.49 1.80
C SER A 34 -4.12 6.54 2.95
N PHE A 35 -4.35 5.25 2.70
CA PHE A 35 -4.83 4.30 3.71
C PHE A 35 -3.73 3.35 4.18
N ALA A 36 -3.32 3.44 5.45
CA ALA A 36 -2.33 2.53 6.00
C ALA A 36 -2.89 1.10 6.20
N VAL A 37 -2.00 0.11 6.10
CA VAL A 37 -2.28 -1.25 6.58
C VAL A 37 -2.17 -1.25 8.11
N PRO A 38 -3.21 -1.66 8.85
CA PRO A 38 -3.17 -1.69 10.32
C PRO A 38 -2.01 -2.55 10.85
N GLY A 39 -1.22 -1.99 11.77
CA GLY A 39 -0.11 -2.70 12.42
C GLY A 39 1.10 -2.98 11.53
N VAL A 40 1.14 -2.44 10.31
CA VAL A 40 2.27 -2.59 9.39
C VAL A 40 2.80 -1.20 9.03
N GLU A 41 4.05 -0.94 9.39
CA GLU A 41 4.75 0.27 8.99
C GLU A 41 5.12 0.19 7.50
N PRO A 42 4.89 1.26 6.72
CA PRO A 42 5.34 1.32 5.33
C PRO A 42 6.87 1.44 5.26
N ASP A 43 7.47 0.81 4.27
CA ASP A 43 8.91 0.95 3.97
C ASP A 43 9.23 2.36 3.48
N GLU A 44 8.31 2.98 2.75
CA GLU A 44 8.45 4.33 2.22
C GLU A 44 7.11 5.06 2.22
N VAL A 45 7.14 6.36 2.50
CA VAL A 45 5.98 7.26 2.36
C VAL A 45 6.34 8.37 1.39
N VAL A 46 5.72 8.33 0.21
CA VAL A 46 5.89 9.36 -0.81
C VAL A 46 4.78 10.39 -0.68
N THR A 47 5.13 11.66 -0.52
CA THR A 47 4.16 12.76 -0.57
C THR A 47 4.12 13.31 -1.98
N VAL A 48 2.97 13.21 -2.62
CA VAL A 48 2.74 13.75 -3.96
C VAL A 48 2.54 15.26 -3.86
N ASP A 49 3.15 16.02 -4.76
CA ASP A 49 2.97 17.47 -4.88
C ASP A 49 1.65 17.82 -5.59
N ASP A 50 0.56 17.25 -5.10
CA ASP A 50 -0.80 17.60 -5.51
C ASP A 50 -1.45 18.54 -4.47
N ARG A 51 -2.64 19.05 -4.81
CA ARG A 51 -3.39 19.95 -3.91
C ARG A 51 -3.69 19.30 -2.54
N ARG A 52 -3.78 17.97 -2.47
CA ARG A 52 -4.16 17.24 -1.25
C ARG A 52 -2.95 16.79 -0.42
N ARG A 53 -1.72 16.99 -0.92
CA ARG A 53 -0.52 16.38 -0.38
C ARG A 53 -0.72 14.87 -0.18
N THR A 54 -1.23 14.21 -1.22
CA THR A 54 -1.57 12.79 -1.18
C THR A 54 -0.36 11.97 -0.71
N ARG A 55 -0.56 11.07 0.26
CA ARG A 55 0.48 10.15 0.72
C ARG A 55 0.32 8.80 0.07
N LEU A 56 1.37 8.33 -0.60
CA LEU A 56 1.49 6.95 -1.04
C LEU A 56 2.31 6.19 0.00
N LEU A 57 1.71 5.19 0.60
CA LEU A 57 2.35 4.27 1.54
C LEU A 57 2.81 3.05 0.76
N VAL A 58 4.12 2.80 0.74
CA VAL A 58 4.75 1.75 -0.05
C VAL A 58 5.21 0.65 0.88
N TYR A 59 4.86 -0.59 0.54
CA TYR A 59 5.23 -1.80 1.27
C TYR A 59 5.91 -2.77 0.30
N ARG A 60 7.02 -3.36 0.71
CA ARG A 60 7.72 -4.41 -0.04
C ARG A 60 7.28 -5.77 0.52
N LEU A 61 6.65 -6.58 -0.33
CA LEU A 61 6.09 -7.89 0.03
C LEU A 61 7.16 -8.99 0.01
#